data_AF-A0A8J6AKD1-F1
#
_entry.id   AF-A0A8J6AKD1-F1
#
_cell.length_a   1.000
_cell.length_b   1.000
_cell.length_c   1.000
_cell.angle_alpha   90.00
_cell.angle_beta   90.00
_cell.angle_gamma   90.00
#
_symmetry.space_group_name_H-M   'P 1'
#
loop_
_entity.id
_entity.type
_entity.pdbx_description
1 polymer ?
#
loop_
_entity_poly.entity_id
_entity_poly.type
_entity_poly.pdbx_seq_one_letter_code
_entity_poly.pdbx_strand_id
1 'polypeptide(L)'
;VQLLYELTDTMNKVWNKIQKRVNQGAKEDTMVLKIGSVAMAPQADNPLGRSVLRKDIYQRALNLGILRDPGSEIEDRQYQIDLQSINIGTAQWDQLKPEKESGTGGVLTESERNSQNPALEWNMASSIRRHQERRAILTPILTDFSVRITGAPAIIFTRIISPENIHTEEILVCGHSLEVNITTNLDFFLNVAQVQLLHQLIVANLTGLEPLNKATE
;
A
#
# COMPACT_ATOMS: atom_id res chain seq x y z
N VAL A 1 22.68 -21.96 -18.93
CA VAL A 1 21.59 -22.94 -18.69
C VAL A 1 21.96 -23.91 -17.57
N GLN A 2 23.04 -24.67 -17.67
CA GLN A 2 23.45 -25.63 -16.63
C GLN A 2 23.74 -25.01 -15.25
N LEU A 3 24.46 -23.89 -15.20
CA LEU A 3 24.67 -23.12 -13.97
C LEU A 3 23.37 -22.63 -13.32
N LEU A 4 22.34 -22.35 -14.12
CA LEU A 4 21.04 -21.92 -13.60
C LEU A 4 20.33 -23.09 -12.91
N TYR A 5 20.35 -24.28 -13.52
CA TYR A 5 19.79 -25.50 -12.93
C TYR A 5 20.52 -25.93 -11.66
N GLU A 6 21.86 -25.86 -11.65
CA GLU A 6 22.66 -26.16 -10.46
C GLU A 6 22.40 -25.17 -9.32
N LEU A 7 22.26 -23.88 -9.63
CA LEU A 7 21.87 -22.86 -8.66
C LEU A 7 20.47 -23.13 -8.10
N THR A 8 19.51 -23.53 -8.96
CA THR A 8 18.14 -23.83 -8.54
C THR A 8 18.09 -25.07 -7.64
N ASP A 9 18.85 -26.11 -7.97
CA ASP A 9 18.94 -27.35 -7.18
C ASP A 9 19.65 -27.13 -5.83
N THR A 10 20.73 -26.35 -5.80
CA THR A 10 21.37 -25.96 -4.54
C THR A 10 20.45 -25.09 -3.68
N MET A 11 19.75 -24.12 -4.28
CA MET A 11 18.74 -23.33 -3.56
C MET A 11 17.62 -24.21 -3.00
N ASN A 12 17.11 -25.18 -3.76
CA ASN A 12 16.10 -26.12 -3.30
C ASN A 12 16.58 -27.00 -2.14
N LYS A 13 17.82 -27.50 -2.19
CA LYS A 13 18.42 -28.29 -1.10
C LYS A 13 18.61 -27.46 0.17
N VAL A 14 19.10 -26.22 0.02
CA VAL A 14 19.26 -25.27 1.13
C VAL A 14 17.89 -24.94 1.73
N TRP A 15 16.89 -24.68 0.89
CA TRP A 15 15.51 -24.41 1.30
C TRP A 15 14.90 -25.58 2.08
N ASN A 16 15.03 -26.82 1.59
CA ASN A 16 14.53 -28.01 2.26
C ASN A 16 15.20 -28.26 3.63
N LYS A 17 16.50 -27.96 3.75
CA LYS A 17 17.23 -28.05 5.02
C LYS A 17 16.79 -26.99 6.02
N ILE A 18 16.49 -25.79 5.53
CA ILE A 18 15.94 -24.67 6.29
C ILE A 18 14.54 -25.02 6.83
N GLN A 19 13.64 -25.55 5.98
CA GLN A 19 12.28 -25.99 6.36
C GLN A 19 12.29 -27.00 7.51
N LYS A 20 13.18 -27.99 7.46
CA LYS A 20 13.30 -29.02 8.51
C LYS A 20 13.73 -28.45 9.87
N ARG A 21 14.52 -27.37 9.92
CA ARG A 21 15.01 -26.78 11.18
C ARG A 21 14.00 -25.86 11.87
N VAL A 22 13.14 -25.17 11.11
CA VAL A 22 12.23 -24.15 11.66
C VAL A 22 10.95 -24.75 12.26
N ASN A 23 10.52 -25.93 11.83
CA ASN A 23 9.36 -26.62 12.42
C ASN A 23 9.49 -26.94 13.93
N GLN A 24 10.62 -26.62 14.57
CA GLN A 24 10.89 -26.84 16.00
C GLN A 24 10.87 -25.55 16.85
N GLY A 25 10.71 -24.35 16.25
CA GLY A 25 10.71 -23.06 16.96
C GLY A 25 9.32 -22.42 17.07
N ALA A 26 9.10 -21.59 18.09
CA ALA A 26 7.86 -20.84 18.31
C ALA A 26 7.46 -20.07 17.05
N LYS A 27 6.27 -20.38 16.53
CA LYS A 27 5.85 -20.07 15.16
C LYS A 27 5.06 -18.76 15.15
N GLU A 28 5.64 -17.72 14.59
CA GLU A 28 4.87 -16.56 14.13
C GLU A 28 3.99 -17.03 12.96
N ASP A 29 2.73 -16.59 12.93
CA ASP A 29 1.72 -17.06 11.97
C ASP A 29 1.06 -15.91 11.18
N THR A 30 1.34 -14.66 11.55
CA THR A 30 0.70 -13.47 10.99
C THR A 30 1.75 -12.48 10.51
N MET A 31 1.52 -11.92 9.32
CA MET A 31 2.26 -10.77 8.80
C MET A 31 1.40 -9.52 8.96
N VAL A 32 1.98 -8.47 9.54
CA VAL A 32 1.31 -7.20 9.81
C VAL A 32 1.99 -6.11 8.98
N LEU A 33 1.19 -5.41 8.17
CA LEU A 33 1.59 -4.19 7.47
C LEU A 33 0.97 -3.00 8.21
N LYS A 34 1.81 -2.08 8.67
CA LYS A 34 1.42 -0.81 9.26
C LYS A 34 1.80 0.32 8.32
N ILE A 35 0.90 1.27 8.14
CA ILE A 35 1.16 2.54 7.45
C ILE A 35 0.77 3.64 8.43
N GLY A 36 1.70 4.53 8.77
CA GLY A 36 1.46 5.58 9.75
C GLY A 36 0.57 6.70 9.20
N SER A 37 0.89 7.18 8.00
CA SER A 37 0.11 8.23 7.34
C SER A 37 0.14 8.05 5.83
N VAL A 38 -0.96 8.46 5.19
CA VAL A 38 -1.12 8.55 3.74
C VAL A 38 -1.63 9.96 3.44
N ALA A 39 -0.87 10.70 2.66
CA ALA A 39 -1.25 12.03 2.18
C ALA A 39 -1.19 12.08 0.66
N MET A 40 -2.08 12.85 0.03
CA MET A 40 -2.07 13.09 -1.40
C MET A 40 -2.20 14.58 -1.68
N ALA A 41 -1.33 15.11 -2.54
CA ALA A 41 -1.38 16.48 -3.01
C ALA A 41 -1.69 16.51 -4.52
N PRO A 42 -2.59 17.40 -4.99
CA PRO A 42 -2.95 17.56 -6.40
C PRO A 42 -1.91 18.35 -7.20
N GLN A 43 -0.82 18.74 -6.57
CA GLN A 43 0.32 19.41 -7.17
C GLN A 43 1.58 18.78 -6.55
N ALA A 44 2.47 18.27 -7.40
CA ALA A 44 3.74 17.73 -6.94
C ALA A 44 4.73 18.85 -6.63
N ASP A 45 5.45 18.75 -5.50
CA ASP A 45 6.49 19.72 -5.15
C ASP A 45 7.67 19.67 -6.14
N ASN A 46 7.96 18.47 -6.64
CA ASN A 46 8.95 18.19 -7.67
C ASN A 46 8.25 17.58 -8.91
N PRO A 47 7.70 18.41 -9.82
CA PRO A 47 6.98 17.92 -10.98
C PRO A 47 7.91 17.16 -11.94
N LEU A 48 7.40 16.04 -12.45
CA LEU A 48 8.08 15.19 -13.41
C LEU A 48 8.07 15.80 -14.81
N GLY A 49 9.19 15.63 -15.51
CA GLY A 49 9.24 15.83 -16.95
C GLY A 49 8.47 14.71 -17.68
N ARG A 50 7.87 15.06 -18.83
CA ARG A 50 7.21 14.12 -19.74
C ARG A 50 7.82 14.17 -21.14
N SER A 51 7.65 13.09 -21.89
CA SER A 51 7.89 13.11 -23.33
C SER A 51 6.76 13.88 -24.03
N VAL A 52 7.12 14.95 -24.74
CA VAL A 52 6.18 15.75 -25.53
C VAL A 52 6.06 15.15 -26.92
N LEU A 53 4.87 14.65 -27.26
CA LEU A 53 4.56 14.05 -28.55
C LEU A 53 4.06 15.10 -29.56
N ARG A 54 3.23 16.05 -29.09
CA ARG A 54 2.69 17.15 -29.91
C ARG A 54 3.20 18.51 -29.40
N LYS A 55 4.40 18.88 -29.87
CA LYS A 55 5.09 20.11 -29.47
C LYS A 55 4.33 21.39 -29.84
N ASP A 56 3.65 21.37 -30.98
CA ASP A 56 2.82 22.47 -31.48
C ASP A 56 1.73 22.85 -30.47
N ILE A 57 1.01 21.85 -29.97
CA ILE A 57 -0.10 22.01 -29.02
C ILE A 57 0.45 22.38 -27.63
N TYR A 58 1.47 21.65 -27.17
CA TYR A 58 2.07 21.87 -25.86
C TYR A 58 2.71 23.26 -25.71
N GLN A 59 3.50 23.70 -26.70
CA GLN A 59 4.13 25.03 -26.66
C GLN A 59 3.10 26.15 -26.73
N ARG A 60 2.01 25.97 -27.48
CA ARG A 60 0.92 26.94 -27.51
C ARG A 60 0.25 27.07 -26.14
N ALA A 61 -0.08 25.95 -25.50
CA ALA A 61 -0.67 25.94 -24.17
C ALA A 61 0.27 26.58 -23.12
N LEU A 62 1.57 26.29 -23.21
CA LEU A 62 2.60 26.89 -22.37
C LEU A 62 2.64 28.42 -22.55
N ASN A 63 2.66 28.91 -23.80
CA ASN A 63 2.68 30.34 -24.11
C ASN A 63 1.40 31.06 -23.67
N LEU A 64 0.26 30.36 -23.66
CA LEU A 64 -1.02 30.87 -23.17
C LEU A 64 -1.15 30.80 -21.64
N GLY A 65 -0.24 30.09 -20.96
CA GLY A 65 -0.26 29.94 -19.49
C GLY A 65 -1.31 28.96 -18.97
N ILE A 66 -2.05 28.26 -19.83
CA ILE A 66 -3.23 27.46 -19.44
C ILE A 66 -2.88 26.08 -18.86
N LEU A 67 -1.61 25.67 -18.88
CA LEU A 67 -1.19 24.33 -18.42
C LEU A 67 -1.52 24.07 -16.94
N ARG A 68 -1.59 25.13 -16.12
CA ARG A 68 -1.82 25.00 -14.68
C ARG A 68 -3.24 25.35 -14.26
N ASP A 69 -4.07 25.78 -15.22
CA ASP A 69 -5.44 26.20 -14.95
C ASP A 69 -6.33 24.96 -14.81
N PRO A 70 -6.93 24.71 -13.63
CA PRO A 70 -7.80 23.56 -13.44
C PRO A 70 -8.98 23.59 -14.43
N GLY A 71 -9.17 22.50 -15.17
CA GLY A 71 -10.23 22.40 -16.19
C GLY A 71 -9.86 23.00 -17.54
N SER A 72 -8.61 23.41 -17.77
CA SER A 72 -8.16 23.81 -19.09
C SER A 72 -8.15 22.64 -20.08
N GLU A 73 -8.20 22.95 -21.38
CA GLU A 73 -8.16 21.95 -22.45
C GLU A 73 -6.86 21.13 -22.45
N ILE A 74 -5.79 21.65 -21.83
CA ILE A 74 -4.45 21.07 -21.81
C ILE A 74 -3.90 21.25 -20.40
N GLU A 75 -4.49 20.57 -19.42
CA GLU A 75 -4.08 20.66 -18.03
C GLU A 75 -2.92 19.71 -17.72
N ASP A 76 -1.83 20.25 -17.19
CA ASP A 76 -0.71 19.49 -16.63
C ASP A 76 -1.00 19.14 -15.17
N ARG A 77 -1.70 18.03 -14.97
CA ARG A 77 -1.97 17.48 -13.64
C ARG A 77 -0.82 16.59 -13.19
N GLN A 78 -0.32 16.82 -11.99
CA GLN A 78 0.64 15.94 -11.35
C GLN A 78 0.25 15.74 -9.89
N TYR A 79 0.26 14.48 -9.48
CA TYR A 79 -0.15 14.06 -8.15
C TYR A 79 1.06 13.58 -7.38
N GLN A 80 1.12 13.91 -6.09
CA GLN A 80 2.10 13.39 -5.16
C GLN A 80 1.37 12.62 -4.07
N ILE A 81 1.80 11.39 -3.80
CA ILE A 81 1.32 10.55 -2.71
C ILE A 81 2.50 10.32 -1.77
N ASP A 82 2.34 10.74 -0.52
CA ASP A 82 3.32 10.55 0.54
C ASP A 82 2.82 9.47 1.51
N LEU A 83 3.57 8.38 1.59
CA LEU A 83 3.35 7.29 2.54
C LEU A 83 4.42 7.38 3.63
N GLN A 84 4.01 7.55 4.88
CA GLN A 84 4.92 7.74 6.01
C GLN A 84 4.83 6.60 7.00
N SER A 85 5.98 6.26 7.59
CA SER A 85 6.11 5.23 8.63
C SER A 85 5.49 3.89 8.22
N ILE A 86 5.82 3.41 7.01
CA ILE A 86 5.47 2.06 6.58
C ILE A 86 6.36 1.09 7.36
N ASN A 87 5.76 0.08 7.98
CA ASN A 87 6.45 -0.97 8.71
C ASN A 87 5.84 -2.33 8.38
N ILE A 88 6.68 -3.35 8.29
CA ILE A 88 6.23 -4.73 8.16
C ILE A 88 6.83 -5.53 9.31
N GLY A 89 6.00 -6.28 10.00
CA GLY A 89 6.43 -7.19 11.06
C GLY A 89 5.67 -8.49 11.06
N THR A 90 6.15 -9.44 11.84
CA THR A 90 5.49 -10.71 12.11
C THR A 90 5.07 -10.79 13.56
N ALA A 91 3.98 -11.50 13.80
CA ALA A 91 3.43 -11.73 15.13
C ALA A 91 2.64 -13.03 15.17
N GLN A 92 2.17 -13.37 16.37
CA GLN A 92 1.17 -14.41 16.58
C GLN A 92 -0.23 -13.80 16.55
N TRP A 93 -1.13 -14.39 15.76
CA TRP A 93 -2.52 -13.95 15.61
C TRP A 93 -3.23 -13.87 16.96
N ASP A 94 -2.97 -14.87 17.82
CA ASP A 94 -3.55 -14.95 19.16
C ASP A 94 -3.16 -13.77 20.07
N GLN A 95 -2.05 -13.08 19.79
CA GLN A 95 -1.64 -11.87 20.51
C GLN A 95 -2.23 -10.60 19.90
N LEU A 96 -2.62 -10.64 18.63
CA LEU A 96 -3.20 -9.50 17.90
C LEU A 96 -4.72 -9.46 18.01
N LYS A 97 -5.38 -10.61 18.20
CA LYS A 97 -6.84 -10.68 18.23
C LYS A 97 -7.40 -9.78 19.34
N PRO A 98 -8.39 -8.92 19.05
CA PRO A 98 -9.08 -8.17 20.10
C PRO A 98 -9.76 -9.18 21.02
N GLU A 99 -9.65 -8.96 22.33
CA GLU A 99 -10.35 -9.79 23.30
C GLU A 99 -11.86 -9.67 23.04
N LYS A 100 -12.51 -10.80 22.77
CA LYS A 100 -13.97 -10.87 22.95
C LYS A 100 -14.20 -10.54 24.41
N GLU A 101 -14.92 -9.45 24.71
CA GLU A 101 -15.41 -9.19 26.06
C GLU A 101 -16.00 -10.50 26.61
N SER A 102 -15.27 -11.15 27.52
CA SER A 102 -15.84 -12.20 28.33
C SER A 102 -16.87 -11.49 29.20
N GLY A 103 -18.14 -11.66 28.85
CA GLY A 103 -19.29 -11.09 29.53
C GLY A 103 -19.41 -11.59 30.97
N THR A 104 -18.53 -11.12 31.84
CA THR A 104 -18.68 -11.08 33.29
C THR A 104 -18.77 -9.64 33.80
N GLY A 105 -18.96 -8.66 32.91
CA GLY A 105 -19.59 -7.40 33.25
C GLY A 105 -21.08 -7.64 33.32
N GLY A 106 -21.64 -7.72 34.53
CA GLY A 106 -23.06 -8.00 34.75
C GLY A 106 -23.93 -7.11 33.87
N VAL A 107 -25.03 -7.68 33.39
CA VAL A 107 -26.11 -6.96 32.71
C VAL A 107 -26.55 -5.81 33.63
N LEU A 108 -26.04 -4.61 33.38
CA LEU A 108 -26.61 -3.40 33.96
C LEU A 108 -27.93 -3.19 33.23
N THR A 109 -29.01 -3.15 34.02
CA THR A 109 -30.37 -2.96 33.54
C THR A 109 -30.43 -1.70 32.67
N GLU A 110 -31.19 -1.73 31.58
CA GLU A 110 -31.28 -0.62 30.58
C GLU A 110 -31.55 0.76 31.20
N SER A 111 -32.08 0.81 32.44
CA SER A 111 -32.35 2.03 33.18
C SER A 111 -31.10 2.83 33.61
N GLU A 112 -29.90 2.23 33.68
CA GLU A 112 -28.66 2.93 34.09
C GLU A 112 -27.85 3.48 32.91
N ARG A 113 -28.10 3.01 31.69
CA ARG A 113 -27.41 3.46 30.47
C ARG A 113 -27.77 4.89 30.06
N ASN A 114 -28.95 5.36 30.47
CA ASN A 114 -29.48 6.65 30.02
C ASN A 114 -28.94 7.85 30.83
N SER A 115 -28.17 7.59 31.89
CA SER A 115 -27.63 8.61 32.81
C SER A 115 -26.11 8.60 32.90
N GLN A 116 -25.43 7.66 32.24
CA GLN A 116 -23.97 7.57 32.26
C GLN A 116 -23.36 8.59 31.30
N ASN A 117 -22.38 9.33 31.82
CA ASN A 117 -21.58 10.24 31.01
C ASN A 117 -20.77 9.41 29.99
N PRO A 118 -20.97 9.59 28.68
CA PRO A 118 -20.24 8.84 27.65
C PRO A 118 -18.71 8.93 27.79
N ALA A 119 -18.21 10.07 28.30
CA ALA A 119 -16.79 10.24 28.56
C ALA A 119 -16.27 9.36 29.70
N LEU A 120 -17.12 9.01 30.67
CA LEU A 120 -16.75 8.16 31.80
C LEU A 120 -16.60 6.69 31.37
N GLU A 121 -17.47 6.20 30.49
CA GLU A 121 -17.30 4.88 29.85
C GLU A 121 -16.02 4.83 29.04
N TRP A 122 -15.71 5.89 28.30
CA TRP A 122 -14.47 6.01 27.52
C TRP A 122 -13.24 5.94 28.43
N ASN A 123 -13.24 6.70 29.52
CA ASN A 123 -12.15 6.73 30.51
C ASN A 123 -11.98 5.39 31.25
N MET A 124 -13.07 4.67 31.53
CA MET A 124 -13.05 3.37 32.20
C MET A 124 -12.72 2.21 31.24
N ALA A 125 -13.15 2.28 29.98
CA ALA A 125 -12.77 1.36 28.92
C ALA A 125 -11.26 1.47 28.62
N SER A 126 -10.72 2.68 28.66
CA SER A 126 -9.29 2.96 28.55
C SER A 126 -8.56 2.82 29.89
N SER A 127 -8.75 1.74 30.65
CA SER A 127 -7.88 1.54 31.81
C SER A 127 -6.44 1.41 31.30
N ILE A 128 -5.62 2.43 31.60
CA ILE A 128 -4.21 2.56 31.17
C ILE A 128 -3.38 1.31 31.47
N ARG A 129 -3.79 0.51 32.47
CA ARG A 129 -3.23 -0.82 32.79
C ARG A 129 -3.45 -1.86 31.67
N ARG A 130 -4.62 -1.91 31.02
CA ARG A 130 -4.91 -2.82 29.89
C ARG A 130 -4.06 -2.52 28.66
N HIS A 131 -3.69 -1.26 28.44
CA HIS A 131 -2.85 -0.84 27.30
C HIS A 131 -1.35 -1.12 27.51
N GLN A 132 -0.86 -1.10 28.76
CA GLN A 132 0.55 -1.33 29.05
C GLN A 132 0.92 -2.82 29.05
N GLU A 133 -0.02 -3.71 29.38
CA GLU A 133 0.20 -5.18 29.46
C GLU A 133 0.11 -5.91 28.10
N ARG A 134 -0.45 -5.30 27.04
CA ARG A 134 -0.68 -5.95 25.74
C ARG A 134 -0.07 -5.22 24.55
N ARG A 135 1.20 -4.83 24.65
CA ARG A 135 1.95 -4.51 23.42
C ARG A 135 2.14 -5.82 22.68
N ALA A 136 1.36 -6.06 21.63
CA ALA A 136 1.62 -7.17 20.71
C ALA A 136 3.08 -7.10 20.29
N ILE A 137 3.82 -8.18 20.51
CA ILE A 137 5.24 -8.22 20.20
C ILE A 137 5.34 -8.45 18.70
N LEU A 138 5.55 -7.35 17.96
CA LEU A 138 5.86 -7.40 16.55
C LEU A 138 7.37 -7.60 16.39
N THR A 139 7.77 -8.67 15.73
CA THR A 139 9.15 -8.85 15.28
C THR A 139 9.28 -8.13 13.93
N PRO A 140 10.04 -7.03 13.83
CA PRO A 140 10.11 -6.25 12.59
C PRO A 140 10.79 -7.08 11.49
N ILE A 141 10.19 -7.10 10.31
CA ILE A 141 10.84 -7.51 9.05
C ILE A 141 11.47 -6.29 8.40
N LEU A 142 10.78 -5.15 8.45
CA LEU A 142 11.14 -3.92 7.79
C LEU A 142 10.95 -2.76 8.78
N THR A 143 11.98 -1.94 8.96
CA THR A 143 11.92 -0.74 9.81
C THR A 143 11.10 0.37 9.18
N ASP A 144 10.60 1.30 9.99
CA ASP A 144 9.78 2.41 9.51
C ASP A 144 10.48 3.17 8.38
N PHE A 145 9.92 3.08 7.17
CA PHE A 145 10.38 3.82 6.01
C PHE A 145 9.26 4.65 5.39
N SER A 146 9.64 5.66 4.62
CA SER A 146 8.71 6.53 3.91
C SER A 146 8.95 6.48 2.42
N VAL A 147 7.86 6.57 1.67
CA VAL A 147 7.85 6.52 0.21
C VAL A 147 7.07 7.71 -0.31
N ARG A 148 7.63 8.39 -1.30
CA ARG A 148 6.97 9.43 -2.09
C ARG A 148 6.77 8.93 -3.49
N ILE A 149 5.53 8.94 -3.95
CA ILE A 149 5.15 8.57 -5.32
C ILE A 149 4.68 9.83 -6.03
N THR A 150 5.35 10.21 -7.11
CA THR A 150 4.92 11.30 -7.98
C THR A 150 4.39 10.71 -9.27
N GLY A 151 3.13 10.97 -9.58
CA GLY A 151 2.45 10.49 -10.79
C GLY A 151 2.06 11.65 -11.68
N ALA A 152 2.48 11.60 -12.93
CA ALA A 152 2.21 12.59 -13.96
C ALA A 152 1.47 11.90 -15.11
N PRO A 153 0.12 11.84 -15.08
CA PRO A 153 -0.66 11.24 -16.16
C PRO A 153 -0.44 11.93 -17.50
N ALA A 154 -0.86 11.26 -18.59
CA ALA A 154 -0.80 11.84 -19.93
C ALA A 154 -1.63 13.11 -20.04
N ILE A 155 -1.14 14.05 -20.84
CA ILE A 155 -1.87 15.28 -21.19
C ILE A 155 -2.58 15.00 -22.51
N ILE A 156 -3.89 15.14 -22.53
CA ILE A 156 -4.77 14.88 -23.68
C ILE A 156 -5.47 16.18 -24.03
N PHE A 157 -5.48 16.52 -25.31
CA PHE A 157 -6.22 17.65 -25.85
C PHE A 157 -7.46 17.13 -26.59
N THR A 158 -8.64 17.56 -26.17
CA THR A 158 -9.91 17.22 -26.81
C THR A 158 -10.26 18.27 -27.86
N ARG A 159 -10.19 17.90 -29.15
CA ARG A 159 -10.57 18.77 -30.25
C ARG A 159 -12.02 18.50 -30.66
N ILE A 160 -12.87 19.53 -30.65
CA ILE A 160 -14.22 19.46 -31.20
C ILE A 160 -14.15 19.74 -32.70
N ILE A 161 -14.54 18.76 -33.53
CA ILE A 161 -14.44 18.86 -35.00
C ILE A 161 -15.68 19.54 -35.60
N SER A 162 -16.86 19.40 -34.98
CA SER A 162 -18.10 20.02 -35.43
C SER A 162 -19.00 20.42 -34.25
N PRO A 163 -19.58 21.63 -34.22
CA PRO A 163 -20.51 22.05 -33.17
C PRO A 163 -21.89 21.37 -33.26
N GLU A 164 -22.20 20.70 -34.37
CA GLU A 164 -23.50 20.06 -34.62
C GLU A 164 -23.50 18.53 -34.41
N ASN A 165 -22.33 17.92 -34.21
CA ASN A 165 -22.21 16.46 -34.09
C ASN A 165 -21.13 16.09 -33.06
N ILE A 166 -21.41 15.10 -32.20
CA ILE A 166 -20.66 14.71 -30.97
C ILE A 166 -19.33 13.99 -31.32
N HIS A 167 -18.59 14.46 -32.31
CA HIS A 167 -17.29 13.90 -32.68
C HIS A 167 -16.17 14.72 -32.04
N THR A 168 -15.71 14.24 -30.89
CA THR A 168 -14.51 14.71 -30.19
C THR A 168 -13.31 13.86 -30.58
N GLU A 169 -12.23 14.48 -31.03
CA GLU A 169 -10.95 13.82 -31.28
C GLU A 169 -10.02 14.04 -30.08
N GLU A 170 -9.57 12.95 -29.46
CA GLU A 170 -8.59 12.99 -28.38
C GLU A 170 -7.18 12.91 -28.94
N ILE A 171 -6.42 13.99 -28.77
CA ILE A 171 -5.05 14.10 -29.24
C ILE A 171 -4.12 13.97 -28.03
N LEU A 172 -3.31 12.92 -28.00
CA LEU A 172 -2.28 12.74 -26.97
C LEU A 172 -1.15 13.77 -27.15
N VAL A 173 -0.99 14.67 -26.18
CA VAL A 173 -0.01 15.76 -26.22
C VAL A 173 1.30 15.36 -25.53
N CYS A 174 1.20 14.81 -24.31
CA CYS A 174 2.33 14.32 -23.51
C CYS A 174 2.07 12.90 -22.99
N GLY A 175 3.12 12.08 -22.88
CA GLY A 175 3.03 10.73 -22.32
C GLY A 175 2.84 10.69 -20.79
N HIS A 176 2.74 9.49 -20.23
CA HIS A 176 2.70 9.29 -18.77
C HIS A 176 4.11 9.31 -18.18
N SER A 177 4.26 9.73 -16.92
CA SER A 177 5.49 9.61 -16.14
C SER A 177 5.16 9.25 -14.69
N LEU A 178 5.99 8.41 -14.07
CA LEU A 178 5.81 7.95 -12.69
C LEU A 178 7.19 7.83 -12.04
N GLU A 179 7.34 8.39 -10.86
CA GLU A 179 8.56 8.33 -10.05
C GLU A 179 8.21 7.85 -8.65
N VAL A 180 9.00 6.91 -8.13
CA VAL A 180 8.85 6.39 -6.77
C VAL A 180 10.17 6.59 -6.04
N ASN A 181 10.13 7.40 -4.99
CA ASN A 181 11.27 7.74 -4.17
C ASN A 181 11.11 7.15 -2.77
N ILE A 182 12.14 6.45 -2.31
CA ILE A 182 12.26 6.04 -0.92
C ILE A 182 12.98 7.18 -0.19
N THR A 183 12.28 7.88 0.71
CA THR A 183 12.76 9.15 1.30
C THR A 183 13.52 8.96 2.61
N THR A 184 13.51 7.75 3.17
CA THR A 184 14.26 7.36 4.37
C THR A 184 15.01 6.05 4.13
N ASN A 185 15.83 5.61 5.08
CA ASN A 185 16.48 4.31 4.95
C ASN A 185 15.44 3.18 4.93
N LEU A 186 15.77 2.13 4.19
CA LEU A 186 14.97 0.92 4.03
C LEU A 186 15.82 -0.25 4.51
N ASP A 187 15.61 -0.66 5.76
CA ASP A 187 16.38 -1.75 6.38
C ASP A 187 15.50 -3.00 6.57
N PHE A 188 16.05 -4.15 6.19
CA PHE A 188 15.38 -5.45 6.34
C PHE A 188 16.07 -6.31 7.40
N PHE A 189 15.26 -6.88 8.29
CA PHE A 189 15.68 -7.79 9.34
C PHE A 189 14.88 -9.09 9.21
N LEU A 190 15.38 -10.01 8.38
CA LEU A 190 14.71 -11.27 8.10
C LEU A 190 15.43 -12.43 8.78
N ASN A 191 14.69 -13.14 9.63
CA ASN A 191 15.11 -14.45 10.12
C ASN A 191 14.52 -15.58 9.25
N VAL A 192 15.03 -16.78 9.46
CA VAL A 192 14.64 -17.95 8.66
C VAL A 192 13.15 -18.28 8.81
N ALA A 193 12.56 -18.11 10.01
CA ALA A 193 11.15 -18.39 10.25
C ALA A 193 10.24 -17.41 9.50
N GLN A 194 10.59 -16.11 9.51
CA GLN A 194 9.86 -15.07 8.78
C GLN A 194 9.87 -15.29 7.27
N VAL A 195 11.00 -15.70 6.70
CA VAL A 195 11.10 -16.03 5.27
C VAL A 195 10.20 -17.21 4.90
N GLN A 196 10.11 -18.22 5.76
CA GLN A 196 9.21 -19.35 5.52
C GLN A 196 7.73 -18.97 5.64
N LEU A 197 7.39 -18.15 6.63
CA LEU A 197 6.03 -17.63 6.80
C LEU A 197 5.62 -16.83 5.55
N LEU A 198 6.49 -15.92 5.08
CA LEU A 198 6.25 -15.16 3.86
C LEU A 198 6.03 -16.07 2.65
N HIS A 199 6.88 -17.08 2.47
CA HIS A 199 6.71 -18.05 1.39
C HIS A 199 5.38 -18.82 1.50
N GLN A 200 5.00 -19.28 2.70
CA GLN A 200 3.72 -19.95 2.92
C GLN A 200 2.53 -19.04 2.58
N LEU A 201 2.58 -17.77 2.99
CA LEU A 201 1.55 -16.79 2.69
C LEU A 201 1.46 -16.48 1.20
N ILE A 202 2.60 -16.29 0.53
CA ILE A 202 2.67 -16.07 -0.93
C ILE A 202 2.08 -17.25 -1.68
N VAL A 203 2.53 -18.47 -1.36
CA VAL A 203 2.02 -19.69 -2.02
C VAL A 203 0.52 -19.82 -1.78
N ALA A 204 0.06 -19.72 -0.52
CA ALA A 204 -1.36 -19.88 -0.19
C ALA A 204 -2.27 -18.85 -0.89
N ASN A 205 -1.80 -17.60 -1.07
CA ASN A 205 -2.64 -16.53 -1.64
C ASN A 205 -2.48 -16.36 -3.16
N LEU A 206 -1.31 -16.66 -3.74
CA LEU A 206 -1.05 -16.41 -5.17
C LEU A 206 -1.25 -17.65 -6.05
N THR A 207 -1.15 -18.88 -5.53
CA THR A 207 -1.44 -20.08 -6.35
C THR A 207 -2.93 -20.28 -6.63
N GLY A 208 -3.82 -19.45 -6.06
CA GLY A 208 -5.25 -19.42 -6.38
C GLY A 208 -5.62 -18.50 -7.56
N LEU A 209 -4.66 -17.72 -8.09
CA LEU A 209 -4.85 -16.89 -9.28
C LEU A 209 -4.49 -17.70 -10.54
N GLU A 210 -5.31 -18.70 -10.85
CA GLU A 210 -5.32 -19.27 -12.20
C GLU A 210 -5.65 -18.15 -13.21
N PRO A 211 -4.99 -18.08 -14.37
CA PRO A 211 -5.26 -17.05 -15.37
C PRO A 211 -6.70 -17.14 -15.86
N LEU A 212 -7.40 -16.00 -15.86
CA LEU A 212 -8.70 -15.77 -16.51
C LEU A 212 -8.57 -15.90 -18.04
N ASN A 213 -8.18 -17.07 -18.54
CA ASN A 213 -8.05 -17.39 -19.95
C ASN A 213 -8.87 -18.64 -20.26
N LYS A 214 -10.21 -18.51 -20.20
CA LYS A 214 -11.20 -19.43 -20.81
C LYS A 214 -12.62 -18.89 -20.60
N ALA A 215 -12.94 -17.77 -21.23
CA ALA A 215 -14.32 -17.33 -21.41
C ALA A 215 -14.42 -16.46 -22.67
N THR A 216 -14.27 -17.10 -23.83
CA THR A 216 -14.80 -16.64 -25.13
C THR A 216 -14.57 -17.79 -26.11
N GLU A 217 -15.46 -18.77 -26.05
CA GLU A 217 -15.81 -19.63 -27.19
C GLU A 217 -17.31 -19.42 -27.44
#